data_AF-A0A7H8N0E0-F1
#
_entry.id   AF-A0A7H8N0E0-F1
#
_cell.length_a   1.000
_cell.length_b   1.000
_cell.length_c   1.000
_cell.angle_alpha   90.00
_cell.angle_beta   90.00
_cell.angle_gamma   90.00
#
_symmetry.space_group_name_H-M   'P 1'
#
loop_
_entity.id
_entity.type
_entity.pdbx_description
1 polymer ?
#
loop_
_entity_poly.entity_id
_entity_poly.type
_entity_poly.pdbx_seq_one_letter_code
_entity_poly.pdbx_strand_id
1 'polypeptide(L)'
;MMTKRYVLRSAAVASAVLCAGLGFLPPAQAAPEAQGAAAAVAWYCNEQSGYNYPTDYYEVRTKLCLGEQLGRVKPSLTFECKQKDWTGTWNSRECHATNMTFRLTAPDGTAYNGSMNDKTGNYFDIYGTTDAPCSVGTWKYEQVVTASFTGNYPASQDTSLSRDISISACS
;
A
#
# COMPACT_ATOMS: atom_id res chain seq x y z
N MET A 1 -27.87 -3.08 3.99
CA MET A 1 -26.98 -4.20 3.61
C MET A 1 -26.12 -3.75 2.45
N MET A 2 -24.88 -3.33 2.70
CA MET A 2 -23.97 -2.84 1.66
C MET A 2 -23.17 -4.02 1.09
N THR A 3 -23.33 -4.24 -0.21
CA THR A 3 -22.61 -5.26 -0.98
C THR A 3 -21.14 -4.83 -1.12
N LYS A 4 -20.23 -5.54 -0.44
CA LYS A 4 -18.77 -5.39 -0.62
C LYS A 4 -18.40 -5.64 -2.08
N ARG A 5 -17.82 -4.66 -2.77
CA ARG A 5 -17.21 -4.83 -4.09
C ARG A 5 -15.72 -5.08 -3.90
N TYR A 6 -15.33 -6.35 -4.00
CA TYR A 6 -13.92 -6.72 -4.10
C TYR A 6 -13.41 -6.33 -5.49
N VAL A 7 -12.48 -5.38 -5.55
CA VAL A 7 -11.76 -5.08 -6.79
C VAL A 7 -10.61 -6.07 -6.91
N LEU A 8 -10.82 -7.16 -7.65
CA LEU A 8 -9.74 -8.01 -8.12
C LEU A 8 -8.89 -7.20 -9.12
N ARG A 9 -7.64 -6.88 -8.77
CA ARG A 9 -6.64 -6.47 -9.75
C ARG A 9 -6.07 -7.73 -10.40
N SER A 10 -6.74 -8.21 -11.45
CA SER A 10 -6.31 -9.39 -12.20
C SER A 10 -5.05 -9.07 -13.02
N ALA A 11 -3.94 -9.75 -12.73
CA ALA A 11 -2.83 -9.85 -13.67
C ALA A 11 -3.22 -10.87 -14.74
N ALA A 12 -3.38 -10.41 -15.99
CA ALA A 12 -3.68 -11.27 -17.11
C ALA A 12 -2.47 -12.17 -17.42
N VAL A 13 -2.65 -13.49 -17.35
CA VAL A 13 -1.74 -14.45 -17.97
C VAL A 13 -2.49 -15.07 -19.15
N ALA A 14 -2.09 -14.70 -20.35
CA ALA A 14 -2.60 -15.28 -21.58
C ALA A 14 -1.98 -16.68 -21.75
N SER A 15 -2.80 -17.72 -21.65
CA SER A 15 -2.42 -19.08 -22.06
C SER A 15 -2.92 -19.34 -23.47
N ALA A 16 -2.02 -19.31 -24.45
CA ALA A 16 -2.28 -19.82 -25.79
C ALA A 16 -1.98 -21.33 -25.80
N VAL A 17 -3.02 -22.13 -26.04
CA VAL A 17 -2.95 -23.55 -26.40
C VAL A 17 -3.16 -23.66 -27.90
N LEU A 18 -2.33 -24.47 -28.59
CA LEU A 18 -2.51 -25.17 -29.89
C LEU A 18 -1.08 -25.49 -30.40
N CYS A 19 -0.68 -26.67 -30.89
CA CYS A 19 -1.37 -27.69 -31.69
C CYS A 19 -0.63 -29.05 -31.59
N ALA A 20 -1.35 -30.10 -32.01
CA ALA A 20 -0.91 -31.48 -32.14
C ALA A 20 0.12 -31.72 -33.27
N GLY A 21 0.97 -32.74 -33.09
CA GLY A 21 1.82 -33.33 -34.13
C GLY A 21 2.47 -34.62 -33.63
N LEU A 22 2.00 -35.78 -34.08
CA LEU A 22 2.59 -37.09 -33.83
C LEU A 22 3.82 -37.29 -34.73
N GLY A 23 5.01 -37.25 -34.15
CA GLY A 23 6.25 -37.62 -34.84
C GLY A 23 7.47 -37.59 -33.91
N PHE A 24 8.18 -38.73 -33.85
CA PHE A 24 9.54 -38.94 -33.31
C PHE A 24 9.93 -38.17 -32.02
N LEU A 25 9.98 -38.87 -30.89
CA LEU A 25 10.46 -38.32 -29.60
C LEU A 25 12.00 -38.25 -29.56
N PRO A 26 12.62 -37.05 -29.51
CA PRO A 26 14.00 -36.88 -29.05
C PRO A 26 14.10 -37.09 -27.52
N PRO A 27 15.32 -37.29 -26.95
CA PRO A 27 15.51 -37.51 -25.53
C PRO A 27 14.92 -36.36 -24.70
N ALA A 28 14.22 -36.72 -23.63
CA ALA A 28 13.49 -35.83 -22.75
C ALA A 28 14.37 -34.66 -22.27
N GLN A 29 14.16 -33.48 -22.85
CA GLN A 29 14.58 -32.24 -22.21
C GLN A 29 13.76 -32.08 -20.94
N ALA A 30 14.45 -31.92 -19.82
CA ALA A 30 13.84 -31.60 -18.54
C ALA A 30 12.87 -30.43 -18.74
N ALA A 31 11.61 -30.64 -18.35
CA ALA A 31 10.61 -29.59 -18.36
C ALA A 31 11.17 -28.39 -17.57
N PRO A 32 11.04 -27.16 -18.09
CA PRO A 32 11.43 -25.98 -17.34
C PRO A 32 10.68 -26.01 -16.00
N GLU A 33 11.41 -25.85 -14.91
CA GLU A 33 10.84 -25.74 -13.57
C GLU A 33 9.72 -24.71 -13.63
N ALA A 34 8.51 -25.14 -13.24
CA ALA A 34 7.37 -24.25 -13.16
C ALA A 34 7.79 -23.05 -12.31
N GLN A 35 7.90 -21.89 -12.94
CA GLN A 35 8.18 -20.63 -12.27
C GLN A 35 7.10 -20.48 -11.21
N GLY A 36 7.47 -20.70 -9.94
CA GLY A 36 6.55 -20.67 -8.81
C GLY A 36 5.72 -19.40 -8.91
N ALA A 37 4.40 -19.56 -9.02
CA ALA A 37 3.49 -18.44 -9.11
C ALA A 37 3.80 -17.50 -7.94
N ALA A 38 4.24 -16.27 -8.23
CA ALA A 38 4.57 -15.30 -7.22
C ALA A 38 3.38 -15.18 -6.26
N ALA A 39 3.61 -15.48 -4.98
CA ALA A 39 2.55 -15.45 -3.98
C ALA A 39 1.88 -14.08 -4.00
N ALA A 40 0.56 -14.06 -4.25
CA ALA A 40 -0.21 -12.84 -4.34
C ALA A 40 -0.22 -12.12 -2.98
N VAL A 41 0.00 -10.80 -2.98
CA VAL A 41 -0.05 -9.99 -1.76
C VAL A 41 -1.51 -9.73 -1.38
N ALA A 42 -1.91 -10.13 -0.17
CA ALA A 42 -3.22 -9.82 0.39
C ALA A 42 -3.17 -8.46 1.11
N TRP A 43 -4.04 -7.51 0.72
CA TRP A 43 -4.06 -6.17 1.30
C TRP A 43 -5.21 -5.97 2.28
N TYR A 44 -4.86 -5.58 3.50
CA TYR A 44 -5.79 -5.22 4.57
C TYR A 44 -5.71 -3.71 4.80
N CYS A 45 -6.76 -2.99 4.44
CA CYS A 45 -6.84 -1.56 4.64
C CYS A 45 -8.07 -1.22 5.46
N ASN A 46 -7.97 -0.20 6.30
CA ASN A 46 -9.17 0.43 6.84
C ASN A 46 -9.84 1.27 5.72
N GLU A 47 -11.17 1.25 5.63
CA GLU A 47 -11.94 2.05 4.66
C GLU A 47 -11.88 3.56 4.95
N GLN A 48 -11.44 3.93 6.15
CA GLN A 48 -11.28 5.32 6.57
C GLN A 48 -9.90 5.83 6.18
N SER A 49 -9.81 6.45 4.99
CA SER A 49 -8.72 7.35 4.66
C SER A 49 -8.60 8.44 5.75
N GLY A 50 -7.39 8.60 6.30
CA GLY A 50 -7.09 9.67 7.24
C GLY A 50 -6.91 10.98 6.48
N TYR A 51 -7.68 12.00 6.83
CA TYR A 51 -7.42 13.37 6.42
C TYR A 51 -6.29 13.90 7.29
N ASN A 52 -5.19 14.31 6.66
CA ASN A 52 -3.99 14.74 7.35
C ASN A 52 -3.48 15.96 6.61
N TYR A 53 -4.20 17.09 6.69
CA TYR A 53 -3.80 18.46 6.32
C TYR A 53 -4.92 19.24 5.60
N PRO A 54 -6.11 19.50 6.18
CA PRO A 54 -7.01 20.49 5.61
C PRO A 54 -6.56 21.88 6.07
N THR A 55 -5.77 22.57 5.27
CA THR A 55 -5.86 24.04 5.27
C THR A 55 -6.93 24.45 4.26
N ASP A 56 -7.29 25.73 4.20
CA ASP A 56 -8.23 26.20 3.18
C ASP A 56 -7.72 25.97 1.73
N TYR A 57 -6.42 25.70 1.57
CA TYR A 57 -5.73 25.62 0.28
C TYR A 57 -5.08 24.27 -0.01
N TYR A 58 -4.87 23.42 0.99
CA TYR A 58 -4.17 22.14 0.83
C TYR A 58 -4.99 21.00 1.42
N GLU A 59 -4.92 19.84 0.79
CA GLU A 59 -5.48 18.59 1.30
C GLU A 59 -4.48 17.46 1.04
N VAL A 60 -4.10 16.74 2.09
CA VAL A 60 -3.38 15.46 1.98
C VAL A 60 -4.26 14.38 2.59
N ARG A 61 -4.59 13.38 1.78
CA ARG A 61 -5.28 12.17 2.21
C ARG A 61 -4.27 11.06 2.30
N THR A 62 -4.33 10.32 3.40
CA THR A 62 -3.52 9.12 3.56
C THR A 62 -4.38 7.89 3.80
N LYS A 63 -3.91 6.74 3.30
CA LYS A 63 -4.54 5.44 3.55
C LYS A 63 -3.50 4.47 4.10
N LEU A 64 -3.80 3.89 5.25
CA LEU A 64 -2.94 2.93 5.93
C LEU A 64 -3.41 1.53 5.59
N CYS A 65 -2.49 0.71 5.07
CA CYS A 65 -2.74 -0.67 4.72
C CYS A 65 -1.63 -1.58 5.24
N LEU A 66 -1.95 -2.85 5.45
CA LEU A 66 -0.99 -3.92 5.69
C LEU A 66 -1.06 -4.89 4.52
N GLY A 67 0.06 -5.12 3.85
CA GLY A 67 0.21 -6.12 2.80
C GLY A 67 0.79 -7.40 3.39
N GLU A 68 0.08 -8.50 3.29
CA GLU A 68 0.53 -9.81 3.73
C GLU A 68 1.09 -10.60 2.55
N GLN A 69 2.30 -11.15 2.75
CA GLN A 69 2.95 -12.02 1.79
C GLN A 69 3.88 -12.99 2.53
N LEU A 70 3.69 -14.29 2.32
CA LEU A 70 4.55 -15.35 2.86
C LEU A 70 4.67 -15.30 4.40
N GLY A 71 3.56 -15.05 5.09
CA GLY A 71 3.49 -15.01 6.55
C GLY A 71 4.12 -13.76 7.15
N ARG A 72 4.33 -12.72 6.34
CA ARG A 72 4.88 -11.42 6.74
C ARG A 72 3.92 -10.31 6.37
N VAL A 73 3.74 -9.37 7.26
CA VAL A 73 2.94 -8.16 7.03
C VAL A 73 3.85 -6.95 6.87
N LYS A 74 3.63 -6.20 5.79
CA LYS A 74 4.37 -4.99 5.43
C LYS A 74 3.44 -3.80 5.48
N PRO A 75 3.77 -2.74 6.25
CA PRO A 75 2.95 -1.54 6.25
C PRO A 75 3.08 -0.80 4.92
N SER A 76 1.97 -0.23 4.48
CA SER A 76 1.90 0.68 3.35
C SER A 76 1.14 1.94 3.73
N LEU A 77 1.55 3.04 3.09
CA LEU A 77 0.93 4.33 3.21
C LEU A 77 0.70 4.87 1.79
N THR A 78 -0.56 5.05 1.41
CA THR A 78 -0.91 5.76 0.17
C THR A 78 -1.08 7.23 0.49
N PHE A 79 -0.55 8.12 -0.36
CA PHE A 79 -0.77 9.56 -0.33
C PHE A 79 -1.54 10.03 -1.55
N GLU A 80 -2.45 10.96 -1.34
CA GLU A 80 -3.09 11.77 -2.38
C GLU A 80 -3.03 13.23 -1.94
N CYS A 81 -2.41 14.08 -2.77
CA CYS A 81 -2.17 15.48 -2.47
C CYS A 81 -2.92 16.40 -3.44
N LYS A 82 -3.61 17.39 -2.88
CA LYS A 82 -4.41 18.37 -3.61
C LYS A 82 -4.17 19.78 -3.09
N GLN A 83 -4.31 20.74 -4.01
CA GLN A 83 -4.28 22.16 -3.72
C GLN A 83 -5.51 22.83 -4.34
N LYS A 84 -6.12 23.74 -3.60
CA LYS A 84 -7.23 24.57 -4.06
C LYS A 84 -6.68 25.75 -4.86
N ASP A 85 -7.19 25.96 -6.07
CA ASP A 85 -6.85 27.15 -6.87
C ASP A 85 -7.66 28.38 -6.42
N TRP A 86 -7.41 29.52 -7.08
CA TRP A 86 -8.08 30.79 -6.80
C TRP A 86 -9.60 30.77 -7.03
N THR A 87 -10.12 29.82 -7.81
CA THR A 87 -11.56 29.61 -8.03
C THR A 87 -12.19 28.74 -6.96
N GLY A 88 -11.39 28.16 -6.06
CA GLY A 88 -11.86 27.21 -5.07
C GLY A 88 -11.88 25.76 -5.56
N THR A 89 -11.29 25.45 -6.72
CA THR A 89 -11.29 24.09 -7.29
C THR A 89 -10.08 23.30 -6.78
N TRP A 90 -10.31 22.05 -6.35
CA TRP A 90 -9.24 21.15 -5.92
C TRP A 90 -8.54 20.52 -7.12
N ASN A 91 -7.24 20.75 -7.22
CA ASN A 91 -6.39 20.19 -8.26
C ASN A 91 -5.35 19.27 -7.63
N SER A 92 -5.05 18.16 -8.29
CA SER A 92 -3.96 17.27 -7.85
C SER A 92 -2.64 18.03 -7.91
N ARG A 93 -1.87 17.99 -6.82
CA ARG A 93 -0.62 18.73 -6.70
C ARG A 93 0.43 17.88 -6.04
N GLU A 94 1.66 18.03 -6.51
CA GLU A 94 2.81 17.37 -5.91
C GLU A 94 3.02 17.86 -4.47
N CYS A 95 3.29 16.91 -3.59
CA CYS A 95 3.74 17.12 -2.22
C CYS A 95 4.98 16.24 -1.98
N HIS A 96 5.80 16.63 -1.01
CA HIS A 96 6.90 15.84 -0.50
C HIS A 96 6.50 15.28 0.87
N ALA A 97 6.52 13.96 1.01
CA ALA A 97 6.37 13.25 2.27
C ALA A 97 7.76 12.85 2.77
N THR A 98 8.10 13.31 3.98
CA THR A 98 9.40 13.08 4.62
C THR A 98 9.26 12.70 6.09
N ASN A 99 10.38 12.28 6.70
CA ASN A 99 10.46 11.91 8.13
C ASN A 99 9.42 10.84 8.52
N MET A 100 9.12 9.94 7.61
CA MET A 100 8.05 8.96 7.79
C MET A 100 8.49 7.84 8.72
N THR A 101 7.78 7.70 9.83
CA THR A 101 7.97 6.62 10.79
C THR A 101 6.65 5.92 11.06
N PHE A 102 6.72 4.64 11.43
CA PHE A 102 5.55 3.88 11.82
C PHE A 102 5.81 3.01 13.04
N ARG A 103 4.70 2.66 13.71
CA ARG A 103 4.62 1.62 14.70
C ARG A 103 3.43 0.72 14.39
N LEU A 104 3.71 -0.57 14.21
CA LEU A 104 2.71 -1.63 14.14
C LEU A 104 2.64 -2.32 15.50
N THR A 105 1.45 -2.48 16.06
CA THR A 105 1.24 -3.30 17.26
C THR A 105 0.37 -4.48 16.88
N ALA A 106 0.92 -5.68 17.01
CA ALA A 106 0.25 -6.93 16.73
C ALA A 106 -0.87 -7.22 17.75
N PRO A 107 -1.79 -8.15 17.46
CA PRO A 107 -2.88 -8.54 18.36
C PRO A 107 -2.41 -9.07 19.71
N ASP A 108 -1.21 -9.63 19.79
CA ASP A 108 -0.58 -10.09 21.04
C ASP A 108 0.08 -8.95 21.85
N GLY A 109 0.06 -7.72 21.33
CA GLY A 109 0.68 -6.54 21.93
C GLY A 109 2.13 -6.29 21.49
N THR A 110 2.74 -7.18 20.72
CA THR A 110 4.11 -7.01 20.23
C THR A 110 4.19 -5.82 19.26
N ALA A 111 5.15 -4.91 19.50
CA ALA A 111 5.32 -3.71 18.68
C ALA A 111 6.51 -3.82 17.72
N TYR A 112 6.31 -3.38 16.48
CA TYR A 112 7.30 -3.30 15.42
C TYR A 112 7.39 -1.86 14.93
N ASN A 113 8.55 -1.24 15.06
CA ASN A 113 8.78 0.12 14.62
C ASN A 113 9.61 0.12 13.34
N GLY A 114 9.44 1.15 12.51
CA GLY A 114 10.23 1.30 11.30
C GLY A 114 10.04 2.66 10.66
N SER A 115 10.59 2.80 9.47
CA SER A 115 10.53 4.01 8.66
C SER A 115 9.97 3.73 7.27
N MET A 116 9.65 4.80 6.55
CA MET A 116 9.39 4.77 5.11
C MET A 116 10.35 5.75 4.43
N ASN A 117 10.75 5.45 3.21
CA ASN A 117 11.65 6.32 2.45
C ASN A 117 10.98 7.64 2.11
N ASP A 118 11.70 8.74 1.99
CA ASP A 118 11.08 9.97 1.50
C ASP A 118 10.52 9.79 0.08
N LYS A 119 9.39 10.43 -0.20
CA LYS A 119 8.76 10.33 -1.52
C LYS A 119 8.07 11.62 -1.91
N THR A 120 8.08 11.85 -3.22
CA THR A 120 7.48 13.01 -3.85
C THR A 120 6.50 12.55 -4.91
N GLY A 121 5.36 13.23 -4.98
CA GLY A 121 4.37 13.01 -6.02
C GLY A 121 3.02 13.59 -5.64
N ASN A 122 2.07 13.51 -6.55
CA ASN A 122 0.68 13.94 -6.32
C ASN A 122 -0.22 12.77 -5.87
N TYR A 123 0.14 11.55 -6.27
CA TYR A 123 -0.42 10.31 -5.77
C TYR A 123 0.67 9.24 -5.73
N PHE A 124 0.88 8.60 -4.60
CA PHE A 124 1.88 7.53 -4.49
C PHE A 124 1.62 6.57 -3.35
N ASP A 125 2.01 5.32 -3.55
CA ASP A 125 2.15 4.33 -2.48
C ASP A 125 3.58 4.30 -1.99
N ILE A 126 3.75 4.11 -0.68
CA ILE A 126 5.01 3.81 -0.06
C ILE A 126 4.88 2.64 0.92
N TYR A 127 5.99 1.95 1.15
CA TYR A 127 6.06 0.75 1.96
C TYR A 127 7.11 0.91 3.06
N GLY A 128 6.84 0.29 4.21
CA GLY A 128 7.76 0.24 5.34
C GLY A 128 9.05 -0.49 5.03
N THR A 129 10.12 -0.07 5.69
CA THR A 129 11.44 -0.72 5.66
C THR A 129 11.49 -2.01 6.50
N THR A 130 10.58 -2.15 7.46
CA THR A 130 10.49 -3.32 8.35
C THR A 130 9.19 -4.08 8.10
N ASP A 131 9.29 -5.40 7.97
CA ASP A 131 8.15 -6.32 7.95
C ASP A 131 8.00 -7.00 9.32
N ALA A 132 6.78 -7.41 9.67
CA ALA A 132 6.48 -8.14 10.90
C ALA A 132 5.94 -9.55 10.58
N PRO A 133 6.11 -10.56 11.47
CA PRO A 133 5.37 -11.82 11.35
C PRO A 133 3.86 -11.56 11.30
N CYS A 134 3.18 -12.22 10.37
CA CYS A 134 1.73 -12.12 10.26
C CYS A 134 1.06 -12.82 11.45
N SER A 135 0.03 -12.20 12.00
CA SER A 135 -0.88 -12.81 12.96
C SER A 135 -2.30 -12.34 12.68
N VAL A 136 -3.26 -13.26 12.80
CA VAL A 136 -4.68 -12.98 12.60
C VAL A 136 -5.22 -12.19 13.79
N GLY A 137 -5.99 -11.14 13.51
CA GLY A 137 -6.57 -10.27 14.53
C GLY A 137 -6.49 -8.80 14.16
N THR A 138 -6.73 -7.94 15.15
CA THR A 138 -6.67 -6.50 14.98
C THR A 138 -5.27 -5.98 15.30
N TRP A 139 -4.66 -5.35 14.30
CA TRP A 139 -3.39 -4.66 14.40
C TRP A 139 -3.63 -3.17 14.59
N LYS A 140 -2.87 -2.53 15.47
CA LYS A 140 -2.81 -1.06 15.55
C LYS A 140 -1.67 -0.57 14.67
N TYR A 141 -1.97 0.31 13.73
CA TYR A 141 -1.00 0.95 12.84
C TYR A 141 -0.98 2.45 13.13
N GLU A 142 0.14 2.90 13.70
CA GLU A 142 0.47 4.30 13.95
C GLU A 142 1.51 4.77 12.94
N GLN A 143 1.33 5.98 12.41
CA GLN A 143 2.26 6.61 11.48
C GLN A 143 2.46 8.07 11.87
N VAL A 144 3.65 8.57 11.58
CA VAL A 144 4.00 10.00 11.62
C VAL A 144 4.67 10.35 10.30
N VAL A 145 4.25 11.44 9.67
CA VAL A 145 4.80 11.96 8.42
C VAL A 145 4.81 13.48 8.41
N THR A 146 5.89 14.07 7.91
CA THR A 146 5.92 15.47 7.51
C THR A 146 5.48 15.56 6.05
N ALA A 147 4.35 16.22 5.78
CA ALA A 147 3.92 16.51 4.41
C ALA A 147 4.21 17.98 4.10
N SER A 148 4.80 18.24 2.93
CA SER A 148 5.10 19.61 2.48
C SER A 148 4.74 19.84 1.02
N PHE A 149 4.36 21.07 0.70
CA PHE A 149 4.08 21.54 -0.65
C PHE A 149 5.10 22.61 -1.02
N THR A 150 5.63 22.52 -2.23
CA THR A 150 6.50 23.54 -2.83
C THR A 150 5.71 24.35 -3.86
N GLY A 151 6.01 25.66 -3.97
CA GLY A 151 5.36 26.55 -4.93
C GLY A 151 5.09 27.94 -4.36
N ASN A 152 4.10 28.64 -4.94
CA ASN A 152 3.77 30.03 -4.59
C ASN A 152 3.25 30.21 -3.15
N TYR A 153 2.76 29.13 -2.54
CA TYR A 153 2.27 29.10 -1.17
C TYR A 153 2.90 27.90 -0.45
N PRO A 154 4.19 27.94 -0.10
CA PRO A 154 4.83 26.80 0.54
C PRO A 154 4.16 26.48 1.87
N ALA A 155 3.97 25.20 2.15
CA ALA A 155 3.30 24.71 3.35
C ALA A 155 3.98 23.43 3.83
N SER A 156 4.05 23.24 5.15
CA SER A 156 4.62 22.03 5.76
C SER A 156 3.95 21.74 7.10
N GLN A 157 3.63 20.48 7.37
CA GLN A 157 3.10 20.05 8.67
C GLN A 157 3.38 18.57 8.93
N ASP A 158 3.65 18.29 10.20
CA ASP A 158 3.68 16.94 10.74
C ASP A 158 2.27 16.44 10.99
N THR A 159 2.00 15.23 10.55
CA THR A 159 0.72 14.57 10.71
C THR A 159 0.94 13.22 11.35
N SER A 160 0.06 12.87 12.28
CA SER A 160 0.06 11.57 12.93
C SER A 160 -1.29 10.91 12.70
N LEU A 161 -1.26 9.64 12.31
CA LEU A 161 -2.47 8.85 12.15
C LEU A 161 -2.32 7.53 12.89
N SER A 162 -3.39 7.13 13.58
CA SER A 162 -3.50 5.81 14.19
C SER A 162 -4.77 5.13 13.68
N ARG A 163 -4.66 3.86 13.29
CA ARG A 163 -5.77 3.06 12.77
C ARG A 163 -5.66 1.62 13.22
N ASP A 164 -6.81 1.03 13.50
CA ASP A 164 -6.94 -0.41 13.66
C ASP A 164 -7.21 -1.06 12.28
N ILE A 165 -6.48 -2.14 11.99
CA ILE A 165 -6.57 -2.91 10.75
C ILE A 165 -6.73 -4.38 11.11
N SER A 166 -7.82 -4.99 10.68
CA SER A 166 -8.08 -6.41 10.92
C SER A 166 -7.50 -7.27 9.80
N ILE A 167 -6.63 -8.21 10.18
CA ILE A 167 -6.11 -9.25 9.31
C ILE A 167 -6.92 -10.52 9.58
N SER A 168 -7.55 -11.07 8.55
CA SER A 168 -8.43 -12.25 8.66
C SER A 168 -7.71 -13.57 8.38
N ALA A 169 -6.55 -13.54 7.72
CA ALA A 169 -5.76 -14.73 7.39
C ALA A 169 -4.28 -14.37 7.17
N CYS A 170 -3.41 -15.34 7.39
CA CYS A 170 -1.97 -15.29 7.07
C CYS A 170 -1.64 -16.52 6.23
N SER A 171 -0.73 -16.40 5.27
CA SER A 171 -0.26 -17.53 4.44
C SER A 171 0.75 -18.40 5.15
#